data_AF-A0A918RPZ2-F1
#
_entry.id   AF-A0A918RPZ2-F1
#
_cell.length_a   1.000
_cell.length_b   1.000
_cell.length_c   1.000
_cell.angle_alpha   90.00
_cell.angle_beta   90.00
_cell.angle_gamma   90.00
#
_symmetry.space_group_name_H-M   'P 1'
#
loop_
_entity.id
_entity.type
_entity.pdbx_description
1 polymer ?
#
loop_
_entity_poly.entity_id
_entity_poly.type
_entity_poly.pdbx_seq_one_letter_code
_entity_poly.pdbx_strand_id
1 'polypeptide(L)' 'MALKRSRVIPLPSPFDFRAPEPVPGCDKCAALARDYRAANNPYNARYNPSAATDAAVLLRRHLKTHGEES' A
#
# COMPACT_ATOMS: atom_id res chain seq x y z
N MET A 1 7.46 -21.28 36.13
CA MET A 1 6.81 -20.07 35.56
C MET A 1 7.54 -19.72 34.27
N ALA A 2 6.87 -19.77 33.11
CA ALA A 2 7.49 -19.52 31.80
C ALA A 2 7.22 -18.07 31.35
N LEU A 3 8.28 -17.28 31.18
CA LEU A 3 8.20 -15.91 30.66
C LEU A 3 7.89 -15.95 29.14
N LYS A 4 6.72 -15.44 28.74
CA LYS A 4 6.38 -15.20 27.33
C LYS A 4 7.36 -14.17 26.77
N ARG A 5 8.23 -14.60 25.86
CA ARG A 5 9.13 -13.70 25.11
C ARG A 5 8.29 -12.75 24.25
N SER A 6 8.27 -11.47 24.61
CA SER A 6 7.73 -10.41 23.77
C SER A 6 8.44 -10.42 22.42
N ARG A 7 7.70 -10.65 21.33
CA ARG A 7 8.25 -10.51 19.98
C ARG A 7 8.46 -9.03 19.71
N VAL A 8 9.72 -8.62 19.58
CA VAL A 8 10.06 -7.34 18.96
C VAL A 8 9.63 -7.46 17.50
N ILE A 9 8.60 -6.71 17.10
CA ILE A 9 8.24 -6.56 15.69
C ILE A 9 9.11 -5.42 15.17
N PRO A 10 10.15 -5.68 14.34
CA PRO A 10 10.92 -4.60 13.76
C PRO A 10 9.98 -3.75 12.90
N LEU A 11 9.90 -2.45 13.19
CA LEU A 11 9.19 -1.52 12.34
C LEU A 11 9.97 -1.39 11.02
N PRO A 12 9.30 -1.54 9.86
CA PRO A 12 9.95 -1.29 8.58
C PRO A 12 10.37 0.18 8.51
N SER A 13 11.49 0.44 7.82
CA SER A 13 11.95 1.80 7.60
C SER A 13 10.85 2.61 6.88
N PRO A 14 10.57 3.86 7.27
CA PRO A 14 9.65 4.71 6.53
C PRO A 14 10.13 4.94 5.08
N PHE A 15 11.43 4.77 4.81
CA PHE A 15 12.01 4.89 3.47
C PHE A 15 11.83 3.63 2.61
N ASP A 16 11.48 2.48 3.20
CA ASP A 16 11.18 1.25 2.46
C ASP A 16 9.75 1.23 1.89
N PHE A 17 8.98 2.31 2.11
CA PHE A 17 7.65 2.43 1.54
C PHE A 17 7.74 2.65 0.03
N ARG A 18 7.79 1.55 -0.74
CA ARG A 18 7.48 1.58 -2.17
C ARG A 18 5.97 1.52 -2.36
N ALA A 19 5.48 2.38 -3.25
CA ALA A 19 4.12 2.28 -3.75
C ALA A 19 3.95 0.90 -4.42
N PRO A 20 2.89 0.15 -4.09
CA PRO A 20 2.62 -1.14 -4.73
C PRO A 20 2.40 -0.94 -6.25
N GLU A 21 2.99 -1.81 -7.07
CA GLU A 21 2.77 -1.80 -8.52
C GLU A 21 1.47 -2.52 -8.89
N PRO A 22 0.64 -1.96 -9.79
CA PRO A 22 -0.60 -2.61 -10.21
C PRO A 22 -0.33 -3.82 -11.11
N VAL A 23 -1.15 -4.87 -10.97
CA VAL A 23 -1.14 -6.03 -11.88
C VAL A 23 -1.63 -5.61 -13.28
N PRO A 24 -0.91 -5.94 -14.36
CA PRO A 24 -1.34 -5.68 -15.73
C PRO A 24 -2.70 -6.32 -16.02
N GLY A 25 -3.61 -5.58 -16.67
CA GLY A 25 -4.94 -6.10 -17.04
C GLY A 25 -5.97 -6.09 -15.90
N CYS A 26 -5.60 -5.66 -14.68
CA CYS A 26 -6.56 -5.49 -13.59
C CYS A 26 -7.00 -4.02 -13.47
N ASP A 27 -8.23 -3.72 -13.89
CA ASP A 27 -8.78 -2.35 -13.85
C ASP A 27 -8.82 -1.75 -12.44
N LYS A 28 -9.12 -2.59 -11.43
CA LYS A 28 -9.16 -2.15 -10.04
C LYS A 28 -7.77 -1.77 -9.52
N CYS A 29 -6.74 -2.56 -9.85
CA CYS A 29 -5.36 -2.20 -9.55
C CYS A 29 -4.97 -0.89 -10.23
N ALA A 30 -5.31 -0.73 -11.51
CA ALA A 30 -5.02 0.47 -12.28
C ALA A 30 -5.71 1.72 -11.69
N ALA A 31 -6.99 1.61 -11.29
CA ALA A 31 -7.73 2.70 -10.66
C ALA A 31 -7.07 3.15 -9.34
N LEU A 32 -6.80 2.21 -8.43
CA LEU A 32 -6.17 2.52 -7.14
C LEU A 32 -4.76 3.11 -7.30
N ALA A 33 -3.99 2.65 -8.29
CA ALA A 33 -2.68 3.22 -8.59
C ALA A 33 -2.77 4.65 -9.13
N ARG A 34 -3.80 4.98 -9.92
CA ARG A 34 -4.05 6.34 -10.41
C ARG A 34 -4.45 7.27 -9.27
N ASP A 35 -5.34 6.83 -8.38
CA ASP A 35 -5.77 7.59 -7.21
C ASP A 35 -4.59 7.88 -6.28
N TYR A 36 -3.75 6.87 -6.02
CA TYR A 36 -2.52 7.04 -5.27
C TYR A 36 -1.62 8.11 -5.88
N ARG A 37 -1.34 8.04 -7.19
CA ARG A 37 -0.46 9.02 -7.88
C ARG A 37 -1.03 10.44 -7.83
N ALA A 38 -2.35 10.59 -7.98
CA ALA A 38 -3.00 11.89 -7.92
C ALA A 38 -2.94 12.49 -6.50
N ALA A 39 -3.17 11.68 -5.48
CA ALA A 39 -3.18 12.10 -4.07
C ALA A 39 -1.78 12.27 -3.46
N ASN A 40 -0.76 11.57 -3.98
CA ASN A 40 0.61 11.59 -3.46
C ASN A 40 1.51 12.67 -4.10
N ASN A 41 1.01 13.42 -5.08
CA ASN A 41 1.79 14.49 -5.74
C ASN A 41 1.50 15.86 -5.11
N PRO A 42 2.46 16.50 -4.40
CA PRO A 42 2.25 17.80 -3.74
C PRO A 42 1.96 18.95 -4.71
N TYR A 43 2.25 18.78 -6.00
CA TYR A 43 1.94 19.76 -7.05
C TYR A 43 0.56 19.56 -7.67
N ASN A 44 -0.19 18.54 -7.24
CA ASN A 44 -1.55 18.27 -7.72
C ASN A 44 -2.57 18.92 -6.78
N ALA A 45 -3.62 19.54 -7.33
CA ALA A 45 -4.74 20.08 -6.53
C ALA A 45 -5.45 19.02 -5.67
N ARG A 46 -5.30 17.73 -6.02
CA ARG A 46 -5.83 16.58 -5.28
C ARG A 46 -4.86 16.04 -4.23
N TYR A 47 -3.74 16.71 -3.96
CA TYR A 47 -2.76 16.28 -2.95
C TYR A 47 -3.44 16.08 -1.60
N ASN A 48 -3.39 14.85 -1.12
CA ASN A 48 -3.94 14.45 0.16
C ASN A 48 -3.17 13.20 0.65
N PRO A 49 -2.25 13.34 1.62
CA PRO A 49 -1.41 12.23 2.08
C PRO A 49 -2.21 11.12 2.76
N SER A 50 -3.35 11.44 3.39
CA SER A 50 -4.26 10.43 3.95
C SER A 50 -4.90 9.61 2.83
N ALA A 51 -5.46 10.26 1.81
CA ALA A 51 -6.07 9.57 0.68
C ALA A 51 -5.05 8.74 -0.13
N ALA A 52 -3.81 9.21 -0.25
CA ALA A 52 -2.72 8.43 -0.82
C ALA A 52 -2.45 7.16 0.01
N THR A 53 -2.43 7.27 1.34
CA THR A 53 -2.25 6.13 2.24
C THR A 53 -3.40 5.12 2.08
N ASP A 54 -4.65 5.58 2.05
CA ASP A 54 -5.82 4.73 1.82
C ASP A 54 -5.73 3.97 0.49
N ALA A 55 -5.44 4.68 -0.61
CA ALA A 55 -5.28 4.08 -1.93
C ALA A 55 -4.17 3.02 -1.95
N ALA A 56 -3.04 3.27 -1.28
CA ALA A 56 -1.94 2.31 -1.19
C ALA A 56 -2.31 1.07 -0.36
N VAL A 57 -3.02 1.23 0.76
CA VAL A 57 -3.50 0.11 1.58
C VAL A 57 -4.50 -0.75 0.81
N LEU A 58 -5.45 -0.12 0.12
CA LEU A 58 -6.44 -0.82 -0.71
C LEU A 58 -5.77 -1.57 -1.87
N LEU A 59 -4.78 -0.96 -2.51
CA LEU A 59 -4.02 -1.61 -3.59
C LEU A 59 -3.25 -2.81 -3.06
N ARG A 60 -2.52 -2.69 -1.94
CA ARG A 60 -1.83 -3.83 -1.30
C ARG A 60 -2.80 -4.95 -0.92
N ARG A 61 -3.98 -4.61 -0.39
CA ARG A 61 -5.01 -5.60 -0.04
C ARG A 61 -5.51 -6.33 -1.29
N HIS A 62 -5.71 -5.62 -2.39
CA HIS A 62 -6.13 -6.25 -3.63
C HIS A 62 -5.01 -7.08 -4.27
N LEU A 63 -3.76 -6.64 -4.22
CA LEU A 63 -2.64 -7.44 -4.72
C LEU A 63 -2.51 -8.79 -4.02
N LYS A 64 -2.84 -8.87 -2.72
CA LYS A 64 -2.90 -10.16 -2.03
C LYS A 64 -3.90 -11.13 -2.67
N THR A 65 -5.02 -10.65 -3.20
CA THR A 65 -5.99 -11.54 -3.88
C THR A 65 -5.46 -12.07 -5.21
N HIS A 66 -4.51 -11.36 -5.85
CA HIS A 66 -3.82 -11.86 -7.05
C HIS A 66 -2.70 -12.88 -6.71
N GLY A 67 -2.19 -12.88 -5.47
CA GLY A 67 -1.12 -13.76 -5.02
C GLY A 67 -1.57 -15.02 -4.29
N GLU A 68 -2.86 -15.16 -3.95
CA GLU A 68 -3.44 -16.39 -3.38
C GLU A 68 -3.96 -17.37 -4.43
N GLU A 69 -3.90 -17.03 -5.71
CA GLU A 69 -3.98 -17.98 -6.83
C GLU A 69 -2.55 -18.42 -7.22
N SER A 70 -1.81 -19.03 -6.28
CA SER A 70 -0.55 -19.74 -6.59
C SER A 70 -0.20 -20.82 -5.58
#